data_AF-A0A1G3GHN9-F1
#
_entry.id   AF-A0A1G3GHN9-F1
#
_cell.length_a   1.000
_cell.length_b   1.000
_cell.length_c   1.000
_cell.angle_alpha   90.00
_cell.angle_beta   90.00
_cell.angle_gamma   90.00
#
_symmetry.space_group_name_H-M   'P 1'
#
loop_
_entity.id
_entity.type
_entity.pdbx_description
1 polymer ?
#
loop_
_entity_poly.entity_id
_entity_poly.type
_entity_poly.pdbx_seq_one_letter_code
_entity_poly.pdbx_strand_id
1 'polypeptide(L)' 'MTTRRATDNAKALDAFMTTKFQIDAMLERLKALSDDHFEAHPDDINWGHVGTLNHYASLLRQITDAAFKEGEHAA' A
#
# COMPACT_ATOMS: atom_id res chain seq x y z
N MET A 1 28.36 -1.03 35.26
CA MET A 1 28.07 -1.74 33.98
C MET A 1 26.56 -1.83 33.82
N THR A 2 25.98 -0.88 33.10
CA THR A 2 24.54 -0.90 32.81
C THR A 2 24.36 -1.77 31.58
N THR A 3 23.90 -3.02 31.75
CA THR A 3 23.46 -3.88 30.66
C THR A 3 22.31 -3.18 29.95
N ARG A 4 22.65 -2.45 28.90
CA ARG A 4 21.71 -1.73 28.04
C ARG A 4 20.70 -2.75 27.53
N ARG A 5 19.44 -2.48 27.84
CA ARG A 5 18.18 -3.16 27.50
C ARG A 5 18.10 -3.54 26.01
N ALA A 6 18.91 -4.49 25.57
CA ALA A 6 18.87 -5.10 24.25
C ALA A 6 17.74 -6.14 24.14
N THR A 7 16.90 -6.26 25.18
CA THR A 7 16.08 -7.45 25.43
C THR A 7 14.65 -7.45 24.91
N ASP A 8 13.99 -6.37 24.48
CA ASP A 8 12.52 -6.47 24.32
C ASP A 8 11.91 -5.86 23.05
N ASN A 9 12.71 -5.58 22.01
CA ASN A 9 12.16 -5.15 20.72
C ASN A 9 11.92 -6.31 19.74
N ALA A 10 12.29 -7.54 20.08
CA ALA A 10 12.17 -8.70 19.19
C ALA A 10 10.71 -8.93 18.76
N LYS A 11 9.75 -8.81 19.69
CA LYS A 11 8.31 -8.93 19.37
C LYS A 11 7.80 -7.80 18.48
N ALA A 12 8.27 -6.57 18.72
CA ALA A 12 7.91 -5.42 17.89
C ALA A 12 8.50 -5.53 16.47
N LEU A 13 9.74 -6.02 16.36
CA LEU A 13 10.41 -6.28 15.09
C LEU A 13 9.71 -7.39 14.30
N ASP A 14 9.34 -8.49 14.96
CA ASP A 14 8.59 -9.58 14.33
C ASP A 14 7.21 -9.12 13.83
N ALA A 15 6.47 -8.37 14.66
CA ALA A 15 5.20 -7.78 14.27
C ALA A 15 5.35 -6.77 13.11
N PHE A 16 6.41 -5.97 13.12
CA PHE A 16 6.74 -5.04 12.04
C PHE A 16 7.03 -5.78 10.73
N MET A 17 7.91 -6.78 10.76
CA MET A 17 8.25 -7.59 9.59
C MET A 17 7.03 -8.32 9.03
N THR A 18 6.21 -8.91 9.91
CA THR A 18 4.95 -9.55 9.52
C THR A 18 4.02 -8.57 8.82
N THR A 19 3.81 -7.39 9.40
CA THR A 19 2.96 -6.35 8.81
C THR A 19 3.53 -5.86 7.47
N LYS A 20 4.85 -5.66 7.38
CA LYS A 20 5.53 -5.27 6.15
C LYS A 20 5.30 -6.31 5.05
N PHE A 21 5.51 -7.59 5.33
CA PHE A 21 5.31 -8.66 4.35
C PHE A 21 3.86 -8.75 3.88
N GLN A 22 2.90 -8.50 4.77
CA GLN A 22 1.49 -8.43 4.38
C GLN A 22 1.23 -7.26 3.41
N ILE A 23 1.79 -6.07 3.69
CA ILE A 23 1.68 -4.91 2.79
C ILE A 23 2.36 -5.20 1.45
N ASP A 24 3.58 -5.76 1.45
CA ASP A 24 4.33 -6.09 0.24
C ASP A 24 3.52 -7.06 -0.64
N ALA A 25 2.91 -8.10 -0.05
CA ALA A 25 2.06 -9.05 -0.77
C ALA A 25 0.79 -8.39 -1.35
N MET A 26 0.17 -7.46 -0.63
CA MET A 26 -0.97 -6.70 -1.14
C MET A 26 -0.59 -5.80 -2.32
N LEU A 27 0.58 -5.15 -2.26
CA LEU A 27 1.11 -4.32 -3.35
C LEU A 27 1.46 -5.16 -4.58
N GLU A 28 2.06 -6.33 -4.40
CA GLU A 28 2.36 -7.26 -5.48
C GLU A 28 1.09 -7.74 -6.18
N ARG A 29 0.04 -8.07 -5.41
CA ARG A 29 -1.27 -8.43 -5.98
C ARG A 29 -1.89 -7.30 -6.78
N LEU A 30 -1.84 -6.06 -6.29
CA LEU A 30 -2.34 -4.89 -7.03
C LEU A 30 -1.56 -4.64 -8.31
N LYS A 31 -0.23 -4.85 -8.27
CA LYS A 31 0.61 -4.75 -9.46
C LYS A 31 0.23 -5.80 -10.51
N ALA A 32 0.09 -7.06 -10.10
CA ALA A 32 -0.34 -8.14 -11.00
C ALA A 32 -1.72 -7.86 -11.62
N LEU A 33 -2.66 -7.33 -10.82
CA LEU A 33 -3.98 -6.91 -11.30
C LEU A 33 -3.87 -5.76 -12.31
N SER A 34 -2.97 -4.79 -12.08
CA SER A 34 -2.70 -3.71 -13.04
C SER A 34 -2.07 -4.23 -14.33
N ASP A 35 -1.16 -5.20 -14.26
CA ASP A 35 -0.54 -5.83 -15.43
C ASP A 35 -1.60 -6.58 -16.28
N ASP A 36 -2.63 -7.13 -15.62
CA ASP A 36 -3.80 -7.76 -16.26
C ASP A 36 -4.94 -6.75 -16.55
N HIS A 37 -4.62 -5.46 -16.68
CA HIS A 37 -5.58 -4.39 -17.03
C HIS A 37 -6.80 -4.31 -16.11
N PHE A 38 -6.63 -4.66 -14.83
CA PHE A 38 -7.70 -4.79 -13.85
C PHE A 38 -8.82 -5.74 -14.28
N GLU A 39 -8.46 -6.82 -14.98
CA GLU A 39 -9.38 -7.82 -15.54
C GLU A 39 -10.42 -7.19 -16.51
N ALA A 40 -10.17 -5.98 -17.01
CA ALA A 40 -11.08 -5.28 -17.91
C ALA A 40 -10.71 -5.54 -19.36
N HIS A 41 -11.65 -6.10 -20.13
CA HIS A 41 -11.51 -6.25 -21.56
C HIS A 41 -11.79 -4.92 -22.26
N PRO A 42 -10.98 -4.49 -23.26
CA PRO A 42 -11.14 -3.19 -23.93
C PRO A 42 -12.55 -2.91 -24.45
N ASP A 43 -13.24 -3.94 -24.96
CA ASP A 43 -14.60 -3.83 -25.51
C ASP A 43 -15.69 -3.65 -24.44
N ASP A 44 -15.41 -4.00 -23.18
CA ASP A 44 -16.35 -3.91 -22.06
C ASP A 44 -16.13 -2.66 -21.18
N ILE A 45 -15.05 -1.90 -21.44
CA ILE A 45 -14.71 -0.69 -20.68
C ILE A 45 -15.83 0.35 -20.80
N ASN A 46 -16.22 0.88 -19.64
CA ASN A 46 -17.23 1.93 -19.54
C ASN A 46 -16.91 2.87 -18.36
N TRP A 47 -17.69 3.93 -18.20
CA TRP A 47 -17.50 4.91 -17.13
C TRP A 47 -17.58 4.34 -15.71
N GLY A 48 -18.29 3.22 -15.52
CA GLY A 48 -18.29 2.49 -14.25
C GLY A 48 -16.91 1.93 -13.90
N HIS A 49 -16.22 1.33 -14.88
CA HIS A 49 -14.84 0.86 -14.72
C HIS A 49 -13.88 2.00 -14.39
N VAL A 50 -14.02 3.14 -15.10
CA VAL A 50 -13.23 4.35 -14.81
C VAL A 50 -13.48 4.86 -13.39
N GLY A 51 -14.73 4.85 -12.92
CA GLY A 51 -15.10 5.21 -11.56
C GLY A 51 -14.43 4.32 -10.51
N THR A 52 -14.42 3.00 -10.73
CA THR A 52 -13.73 2.04 -9.86
C THR A 52 -12.22 2.29 -9.80
N LEU A 53 -11.56 2.52 -10.94
CA LEU A 53 -10.13 2.82 -10.96
C LEU A 53 -9.80 4.15 -10.27
N ASN A 54 -10.64 5.17 -10.46
CA ASN A 54 -10.47 6.45 -9.75
C ASN A 54 -10.60 6.28 -8.23
N HIS A 55 -11.50 5.41 -7.77
CA HIS A 55 -11.61 5.10 -6.35
C HIS A 55 -10.34 4.43 -5.81
N TYR A 56 -9.81 3.42 -6.51
CA TYR A 56 -8.56 2.76 -6.12
C TYR A 56 -7.37 3.72 -6.12
N ALA A 57 -7.25 4.56 -7.14
CA ALA A 57 -6.21 5.59 -7.22
C ALA A 57 -6.30 6.58 -6.04
N SER A 58 -7.51 6.98 -5.64
CA SER A 58 -7.71 7.87 -4.49
C SER A 58 -7.24 7.22 -3.17
N LEU A 59 -7.52 5.93 -2.97
CA LEU A 59 -7.06 5.20 -1.78
C LEU A 59 -5.54 5.07 -1.73
N LEU A 60 -4.92 4.69 -2.86
CA LEU A 60 -3.47 4.59 -2.97
C LEU A 60 -2.79 5.95 -2.74
N ARG A 61 -3.39 7.02 -3.26
CA ARG A 61 -2.91 8.39 -3.03
C ARG A 61 -2.97 8.76 -1.55
N GLN A 62 -4.09 8.51 -0.86
CA GLN A 62 -4.19 8.78 0.57
C GLN A 62 -3.12 8.03 1.39
N ILE A 63 -2.84 6.77 1.06
CA ILE A 63 -1.80 5.97 1.70
C ILE A 63 -0.40 6.58 1.43
N THR A 64 -0.14 6.98 0.20
CA THR A 64 1.13 7.59 -0.23
C THR A 64 1.33 8.94 0.47
N ASP A 65 0.33 9.81 0.43
CA ASP A 65 0.35 11.12 1.09
C ASP A 65 0.62 10.97 2.59
N ALA A 66 0.01 9.98 3.25
CA ALA A 66 0.25 9.68 4.66
C ALA A 66 1.66 9.15 4.94
N ALA A 67 2.20 8.33 4.05
CA ALA A 67 3.54 7.75 4.18
C ALA A 67 4.66 8.79 3.95
N PHE A 68 4.47 9.69 2.98
CA PHE A 68 5.47 10.69 2.59
C PHE A 68 5.23 12.09 3.18
N LYS A 69 4.14 12.29 3.93
CA LYS A 69 3.71 13.59 4.48
C LYS A 69 3.48 14.65 3.40
N GLU A 70 3.14 14.23 2.19
CA GLU A 70 2.95 15.12 1.04
C GLU A 70 1.70 16.02 1.20
N GLY A 71 0.81 15.70 2.16
CA GLY A 71 -0.35 16.53 2.51
C GLY A 71 -0.07 17.76 3.38
N GLU A 72 1.11 17.87 4.03
CA GLU A 72 1.48 19.07 4.83
C GLU A 72 2.44 20.04 4.10
N HIS A 73 2.99 19.67 2.94
CA HIS A 73 4.00 20.47 2.24
C HIS A 73 3.84 20.57 0.70
N ALA A 74 2.65 20.32 0.15
CA ALA A 74 2.33 20.67 -1.24
C ALA A 74 1.48 21.95 -1.27
N ALA A 75 2.12 23.09 -1.02
CA ALA A 75 1.60 24.43 -1.31
C ALA A 75 1.66 24.73 -2.81
#